data_AF-A0A2A3VLR4-F1
#
_entry.id   AF-A0A2A3VLR4-F1
#
_cell.length_a   1.000
_cell.length_b   1.000
_cell.length_c   1.000
_cell.angle_alpha   90.00
_cell.angle_beta   90.00
_cell.angle_gamma   90.00
#
_symmetry.space_group_name_H-M   'P 1'
#
loop_
_entity.id
_entity.type
_entity.pdbx_description
1 polymer ?
#
loop_
_entity_poly.entity_id
_entity_poly.type
_entity_poly.pdbx_seq_one_letter_code
_entity_poly.pdbx_strand_id
1 'polypeptide(L)'
;SQAAPAGQADTWQQAAAGRAGDDVLANALLAASGDTGTRVRAAQRWLGAEPQNLAPLFVRGGSVEAMLADARAATTFDLHMLDQVRWMQGALLRTPASPAERAAFVDGETFVAEEHAAITASALWSSAVLPDLQPLLEACDPSATRDPVRLGDCRHVAAVLAERSDTMLGRLIGLGLQARLAATPSERDAAQERVRTLHWQNLEWGRASAALPRDGAGQFVRFLADPSIRTEVQLVERALQDAGVALAPPAGWQPPR
;
A
#
# COMPACT_ATOMS: atom_id res chain seq x y z
N SER A 1 -16.96 1.78 24.11
CA SER A 1 -16.54 3.03 23.46
C SER A 1 -17.65 3.43 22.50
N GLN A 2 -18.30 4.59 22.68
CA GLN A 2 -19.21 5.11 21.66
C GLN A 2 -18.31 5.65 20.54
N ALA A 3 -18.48 5.13 19.32
CA ALA A 3 -17.89 5.76 18.14
C ALA A 3 -18.19 7.26 18.20
N ALA A 4 -17.19 8.10 17.93
CA ALA A 4 -17.40 9.53 17.83
C ALA A 4 -18.60 9.75 16.89
N PRO A 5 -19.65 10.49 17.30
CA PRO A 5 -20.77 10.77 16.41
C PRO A 5 -20.22 11.37 15.11
N ALA A 6 -20.72 10.95 13.95
CA ALA A 6 -20.10 11.22 12.64
C ALA A 6 -19.60 12.67 12.45
N GLY A 7 -20.35 13.66 12.95
CA GLY A 7 -19.95 15.08 12.88
C GLY A 7 -18.67 15.46 13.65
N GLN A 8 -18.31 14.72 14.71
CA GLN A 8 -17.06 14.94 15.43
C GLN A 8 -15.84 14.44 14.64
N ALA A 9 -15.97 13.30 13.95
CA ALA A 9 -14.92 12.80 13.08
C ALA A 9 -14.66 13.76 11.90
N ASP A 10 -15.73 14.28 11.28
CA ASP A 10 -15.63 15.29 10.22
C ASP A 10 -14.94 16.57 10.71
N THR A 11 -15.27 17.03 11.92
CA THR A 11 -14.64 18.22 12.53
C THR A 11 -13.14 17.98 12.76
N TRP A 12 -12.75 16.80 13.23
CA TRP A 12 -11.33 16.45 13.38
C TRP A 12 -10.59 16.38 12.05
N GLN A 13 -11.20 15.80 11.02
CA GLN A 13 -10.61 15.74 9.67
C GLN A 13 -10.42 17.14 9.09
N GLN A 14 -11.40 18.04 9.21
CA GLN A 14 -11.26 19.42 8.76
C GLN A 14 -10.16 20.17 9.52
N ALA A 15 -10.10 20.03 10.84
CA ALA A 15 -9.06 20.63 11.66
C ALA A 15 -7.66 20.05 11.37
N ALA A 16 -7.56 18.77 11.00
CA ALA A 16 -6.33 18.15 10.54
C ALA A 16 -5.92 18.71 9.16
N ALA A 17 -6.86 18.80 8.22
CA ALA A 17 -6.61 19.37 6.89
C ALA A 17 -6.14 20.83 6.94
N GLY A 18 -6.66 21.63 7.89
CA GLY A 18 -6.20 23.01 8.11
C GLY A 18 -4.77 23.11 8.68
N ARG A 19 -4.27 22.05 9.32
CA ARG A 19 -2.95 22.02 9.98
C ARG A 19 -1.89 21.22 9.22
N ALA A 20 -2.29 20.35 8.29
CA ALA A 20 -1.41 19.44 7.58
C ALA A 20 -0.28 20.16 6.81
N GLY A 21 -0.52 21.39 6.32
CA GLY A 21 0.48 22.12 5.54
C GLY A 21 1.00 21.26 4.38
N ASP A 22 2.32 21.16 4.26
CA ASP A 22 3.02 20.36 3.25
C ASP A 22 3.52 19.01 3.81
N ASP A 23 3.05 18.58 4.98
CA ASP A 23 3.40 17.27 5.55
C ASP A 23 2.80 16.15 4.68
N VAL A 24 3.69 15.40 4.02
CA VAL A 24 3.32 14.33 3.08
C VAL A 24 2.50 13.26 3.76
N LEU A 25 2.88 12.85 4.97
CA LEU A 25 2.21 11.76 5.68
C LEU A 25 0.79 12.16 6.10
N ALA A 26 0.64 13.39 6.61
CA ALA A 26 -0.67 13.94 6.96
C ALA A 26 -1.57 14.04 5.72
N ASN A 27 -1.03 14.51 4.59
CA ASN A 27 -1.79 14.60 3.34
C ASN A 27 -2.11 13.22 2.74
N ALA A 28 -1.24 12.23 2.85
CA ALA A 28 -1.52 10.85 2.44
C ALA A 28 -2.65 10.21 3.26
N LEU A 29 -2.67 10.43 4.58
CA LEU A 29 -3.78 9.99 5.45
C LEU A 29 -5.10 10.72 5.12
N LEU A 30 -5.05 12.03 4.88
CA LEU A 30 -6.24 12.82 4.51
C LEU A 30 -6.75 12.50 3.11
N ALA A 31 -5.90 11.99 2.22
CA ALA A 31 -6.25 11.46 0.92
C ALA A 31 -7.14 10.20 1.01
N ALA A 32 -7.20 9.53 2.16
CA ALA A 32 -8.15 8.45 2.44
C ALA A 32 -9.50 8.93 3.01
N SER A 33 -9.70 10.25 3.18
CA SER A 33 -10.95 10.80 3.74
C SER A 33 -12.16 10.47 2.87
N GLY A 34 -13.30 10.22 3.52
CA GLY A 34 -14.61 10.11 2.87
C GLY A 34 -15.10 11.43 2.26
N ASP A 35 -14.63 12.57 2.78
CA ASP A 35 -14.93 13.89 2.22
C ASP A 35 -14.12 14.14 0.94
N THR A 36 -14.80 14.18 -0.20
CA THR A 36 -14.19 14.40 -1.51
C THR A 36 -13.37 15.69 -1.56
N GLY A 37 -13.83 16.77 -0.93
CA GLY A 37 -13.12 18.05 -0.95
C GLY A 37 -11.77 17.98 -0.22
N THR A 38 -11.74 17.35 0.95
CA THR A 38 -10.54 17.11 1.75
C THR A 38 -9.60 16.17 1.04
N ARG A 39 -10.12 15.05 0.52
CA ARG A 39 -9.35 14.06 -0.24
C ARG A 39 -8.61 14.69 -1.43
N VAL A 40 -9.31 15.44 -2.28
CA VAL A 40 -8.71 16.06 -3.48
C VAL A 40 -7.67 17.12 -3.10
N ARG A 41 -7.95 17.98 -2.11
CA ARG A 41 -6.98 18.98 -1.65
C ARG A 41 -5.73 18.36 -1.04
N ALA A 42 -5.89 17.30 -0.26
CA ALA A 42 -4.78 16.58 0.34
C ALA A 42 -3.92 15.90 -0.73
N ALA A 43 -4.54 15.24 -1.72
CA ALA A 43 -3.84 14.66 -2.87
C ALA A 43 -3.08 15.71 -3.69
N GLN A 44 -3.63 16.91 -3.86
CA GLN A 44 -2.92 18.02 -4.53
C GLN A 44 -1.69 18.50 -3.76
N ARG A 45 -1.79 18.63 -2.43
CA ARG A 45 -0.65 19.02 -1.58
C ARG A 45 0.42 17.94 -1.56
N TRP A 46 0.00 16.68 -1.46
CA TRP A 46 0.90 15.54 -1.57
C TRP A 46 1.64 15.55 -2.91
N LEU A 47 0.94 15.67 -4.04
CA LEU A 47 1.57 15.79 -5.35
C LEU A 47 2.53 17.00 -5.44
N GLY A 48 2.19 18.12 -4.81
CA GLY A 48 3.05 19.30 -4.76
C GLY A 48 4.37 19.06 -4.01
N ALA A 49 4.31 18.32 -2.91
CA ALA A 49 5.48 17.95 -2.11
C ALA A 49 6.30 16.83 -2.77
N GLU A 50 5.64 15.91 -3.49
CA GLU A 50 6.25 14.77 -4.16
C GLU A 50 5.80 14.67 -5.63
N PRO A 51 6.29 15.57 -6.51
CA PRO A 51 5.85 15.61 -7.91
C PRO A 51 6.25 14.37 -8.73
N GLN A 52 7.14 13.54 -8.20
CA GLN A 52 7.59 12.29 -8.82
C GLN A 52 6.82 11.05 -8.32
N ASN A 53 5.91 11.22 -7.36
CA ASN A 53 5.11 10.13 -6.80
C ASN A 53 3.79 10.01 -7.58
N LEU A 54 3.56 8.83 -8.16
CA LEU A 54 2.37 8.51 -8.93
C LEU A 54 1.13 8.36 -8.05
N ALA A 55 1.27 7.96 -6.79
CA ALA A 55 0.15 7.67 -5.89
C ALA A 55 -0.90 8.80 -5.77
N PRO A 56 -0.53 10.07 -5.49
CA PRO A 56 -1.51 11.15 -5.36
C PRO A 56 -2.30 11.44 -6.66
N LEU A 57 -1.79 11.05 -7.84
CA LEU A 57 -2.51 11.24 -9.10
C LEU A 57 -3.79 10.40 -9.17
N PHE A 58 -3.80 9.20 -8.58
CA PHE A 58 -5.00 8.35 -8.54
C PHE A 58 -6.04 8.81 -7.53
N VAL A 59 -5.64 9.61 -6.54
CA VAL A 59 -6.55 10.13 -5.51
C VAL A 59 -7.17 11.47 -5.92
N ARG A 60 -6.39 12.33 -6.58
CA ARG A 60 -6.81 13.68 -7.01
C ARG A 60 -8.01 13.65 -7.97
N GLY A 61 -8.21 12.53 -8.67
CA GLY A 61 -9.22 12.40 -9.73
C GLY A 61 -8.88 13.23 -10.96
N GLY A 62 -9.85 13.37 -11.86
CA GLY A 62 -9.68 14.00 -13.18
C GLY A 62 -9.86 13.00 -14.32
N SER A 63 -9.56 13.42 -15.55
CA SER A 63 -9.58 12.49 -16.69
C SER A 63 -8.37 11.57 -16.66
N VAL A 64 -8.55 10.36 -17.16
CA VAL A 64 -7.46 9.38 -17.27
C VAL A 64 -6.35 9.88 -18.21
N GLU A 65 -6.70 10.68 -19.22
CA GLU A 65 -5.76 11.32 -20.13
C GLU A 65 -4.84 12.32 -19.42
N ALA A 66 -5.39 13.15 -18.54
CA ALA A 66 -4.59 14.10 -17.77
C ALA A 66 -3.69 13.37 -16.76
N MET A 67 -4.22 12.34 -16.10
CA MET A 67 -3.44 11.50 -15.20
C MET A 67 -2.28 10.81 -15.92
N LEU A 68 -2.50 10.19 -17.08
CA LEU A 68 -1.45 9.54 -17.85
C LEU A 68 -0.39 10.54 -18.36
N ALA A 69 -0.81 11.75 -18.76
CA ALA A 69 0.11 12.80 -19.15
C ALA A 69 1.00 13.26 -17.97
N ASP A 70 0.42 13.49 -16.80
CA ASP A 70 1.14 13.86 -15.58
C ASP A 70 2.07 12.72 -15.11
N ALA A 71 1.62 11.47 -15.26
CA ALA A 71 2.37 10.28 -14.85
C ALA A 71 3.70 10.11 -15.58
N ARG A 72 3.91 10.76 -16.74
CA ARG A 72 5.20 10.70 -17.48
C ARG A 72 6.41 11.18 -16.69
N ALA A 73 6.20 12.04 -15.70
CA ALA A 73 7.24 12.54 -14.83
C ALA A 73 7.45 11.70 -13.56
N ALA A 74 6.58 10.72 -13.32
CA ALA A 74 6.63 9.90 -12.12
C ALA A 74 7.78 8.90 -12.18
N THR A 75 8.40 8.65 -11.04
CA THR A 75 9.50 7.68 -10.89
C THR A 75 9.27 6.71 -9.74
N THR A 76 8.22 6.93 -8.94
CA THR A 76 7.87 6.17 -7.75
C THR A 76 6.36 6.03 -7.62
N PHE A 77 5.91 5.00 -6.92
CA PHE A 77 4.53 4.84 -6.47
C PHE A 77 4.57 4.47 -4.98
N ASP A 78 4.62 5.49 -4.14
CA ASP A 78 4.74 5.31 -2.70
C ASP A 78 3.41 5.68 -2.05
N LEU A 79 2.79 4.73 -1.35
CA LEU A 79 1.61 4.99 -0.51
C LEU A 79 2.02 5.40 0.91
N HIS A 80 3.32 5.44 1.21
CA HIS A 80 3.87 5.64 2.56
C HIS A 80 3.30 4.64 3.57
N MET A 81 3.07 3.39 3.16
CA MET A 81 2.37 2.40 3.99
C MET A 81 3.00 2.27 5.37
N LEU A 82 4.28 1.92 5.43
CA LEU A 82 4.94 1.66 6.70
C LEU A 82 5.10 2.92 7.55
N ASP A 83 5.27 4.09 6.94
CA ASP A 83 5.35 5.36 7.65
C ASP A 83 4.00 5.71 8.30
N GLN A 84 2.89 5.48 7.58
CA GLN A 84 1.53 5.65 8.12
C GLN A 84 1.28 4.67 9.27
N VAL A 85 1.64 3.39 9.09
CA VAL A 85 1.49 2.37 10.14
C VAL A 85 2.32 2.71 11.38
N ARG A 86 3.58 3.14 11.23
CA ARG A 86 4.44 3.58 12.35
C ARG A 86 3.84 4.76 13.10
N TRP A 87 3.36 5.77 12.36
CA TRP A 87 2.76 6.94 12.98
C TRP A 87 1.48 6.58 13.75
N MET A 88 0.61 5.77 13.14
CA MET A 88 -0.62 5.30 13.78
C MET A 88 -0.33 4.43 15.00
N GLN A 89 0.64 3.52 14.92
CA GLN A 89 1.09 2.72 16.06
C GLN A 89 1.54 3.63 17.22
N GLY A 90 2.36 4.64 16.93
CA GLY A 90 2.80 5.62 17.93
C GLY A 90 1.64 6.41 18.54
N ALA A 91 0.60 6.74 17.76
CA ALA A 91 -0.59 7.42 18.25
C ALA A 91 -1.45 6.52 19.16
N LEU A 92 -1.63 5.24 18.78
CA LEU A 92 -2.35 4.24 19.57
C LEU A 92 -1.64 3.91 20.88
N LEU A 93 -0.31 3.91 20.89
CA LEU A 93 0.47 3.74 22.13
C LEU A 93 0.32 4.91 23.11
N ARG A 94 0.10 6.12 22.62
CA ARG A 94 -0.20 7.30 23.46
C ARG A 94 -1.65 7.32 23.96
N THR A 95 -2.54 6.57 23.31
CA THR A 95 -3.96 6.46 23.66
C THR A 95 -4.31 4.98 23.90
N PRO A 96 -3.83 4.37 24.99
CA PRO A 96 -3.92 2.93 25.18
C PRO A 96 -5.38 2.46 25.28
N ALA A 97 -5.65 1.29 24.70
CA ALA A 97 -6.95 0.64 24.77
C ALA A 97 -7.46 0.52 26.21
N SER A 98 -8.75 0.78 26.42
CA SER A 98 -9.44 0.59 27.69
C SER A 98 -9.49 -0.89 28.09
N PRO A 99 -9.71 -1.22 29.38
CA PRO A 99 -9.83 -2.62 29.80
C PRO A 99 -10.91 -3.40 29.04
N ALA A 100 -12.03 -2.75 28.69
CA ALA A 100 -13.11 -3.36 27.91
C ALA A 100 -12.68 -3.67 26.46
N GLU A 101 -11.94 -2.76 25.83
CA GLU A 101 -11.38 -2.99 24.48
C GLU A 101 -10.36 -4.13 24.54
N ARG A 102 -9.44 -4.12 25.51
CA ARG A 102 -8.47 -5.21 25.68
C ARG A 102 -9.17 -6.57 25.81
N ALA A 103 -10.17 -6.65 26.68
CA ALA A 103 -10.94 -7.88 26.89
C ALA A 103 -11.66 -8.37 25.62
N ALA A 104 -12.12 -7.44 24.76
CA ALA A 104 -12.74 -7.78 23.48
C ALA A 104 -11.74 -8.33 22.44
N PHE A 105 -10.44 -8.03 22.59
CA PHE A 105 -9.42 -8.43 21.62
C PHE A 105 -8.69 -9.71 21.96
N VAL A 106 -8.51 -10.05 23.24
CA VAL A 106 -7.55 -11.12 23.60
C VAL A 106 -8.12 -12.52 23.76
N ASP A 107 -9.44 -12.75 23.75
CA ASP A 107 -10.06 -14.09 23.95
C ASP A 107 -9.38 -14.98 25.04
N GLY A 108 -8.87 -14.35 26.11
CA GLY A 108 -8.14 -15.02 27.19
C GLY A 108 -6.60 -15.06 27.07
N GLU A 109 -6.01 -14.58 25.97
CA GLU A 109 -4.58 -14.44 25.76
C GLU A 109 -3.96 -13.20 26.44
N THR A 110 -2.62 -13.14 26.44
CA THR A 110 -1.88 -12.00 27.00
C THR A 110 -1.94 -10.79 26.06
N PHE A 111 -2.47 -9.67 26.55
CA PHE A 111 -2.46 -8.41 25.82
C PHE A 111 -1.06 -7.79 25.79
N VAL A 112 -0.51 -7.56 24.59
CA VAL A 112 0.72 -6.79 24.38
C VAL A 112 0.39 -5.52 23.59
N ALA A 113 0.66 -4.37 24.20
CA ALA A 113 0.18 -3.07 23.72
C ALA A 113 0.79 -2.68 22.37
N GLU A 114 2.08 -2.95 22.18
CA GLU A 114 2.84 -2.64 20.98
C GLU A 114 2.36 -3.44 19.78
N GLU A 115 2.06 -4.72 20.01
CA GLU A 115 1.54 -5.65 19.00
C GLU A 115 0.11 -5.26 18.61
N HIS A 116 -0.74 -4.99 19.60
CA HIS A 116 -2.10 -4.52 19.36
C HIS A 116 -2.12 -3.21 18.57
N ALA A 117 -1.27 -2.25 18.95
CA ALA A 117 -1.15 -0.97 18.23
C ALA A 117 -0.67 -1.16 16.79
N ALA A 118 0.31 -2.04 16.56
CA ALA A 118 0.83 -2.33 15.21
C ALA A 118 -0.23 -3.01 14.32
N ILE A 119 -0.89 -4.06 14.83
CA ILE A 119 -1.93 -4.79 14.09
C ILE A 119 -3.11 -3.86 13.78
N THR A 120 -3.55 -3.08 14.76
CA THR A 120 -4.65 -2.12 14.56
C THR A 120 -4.27 -1.04 13.55
N ALA A 121 -3.06 -0.48 13.64
CA ALA A 121 -2.56 0.49 12.66
C ALA A 121 -2.51 -0.09 11.24
N SER A 122 -2.02 -1.33 11.09
CA SER A 122 -1.99 -2.02 9.79
C SER A 122 -3.41 -2.26 9.25
N ALA A 123 -4.34 -2.71 10.09
CA ALA A 123 -5.73 -2.94 9.71
C ALA A 123 -6.44 -1.64 9.28
N LEU A 124 -6.20 -0.55 10.01
CA LEU A 124 -6.71 0.78 9.64
C LEU A 124 -6.18 1.22 8.28
N TRP A 125 -4.87 1.06 8.02
CA TRP A 125 -4.28 1.36 6.72
C TRP A 125 -4.91 0.51 5.60
N SER A 126 -5.00 -0.80 5.79
CA SER A 126 -5.57 -1.72 4.78
C SER A 126 -7.03 -1.41 4.45
N SER A 127 -7.80 -0.85 5.40
CA SER A 127 -9.19 -0.47 5.19
C SER A 127 -9.40 0.80 4.36
N ALA A 128 -8.37 1.64 4.22
CA ALA A 128 -8.54 3.04 3.83
C ALA A 128 -7.79 3.45 2.54
N VAL A 129 -6.84 2.65 2.02
CA VAL A 129 -5.73 3.22 1.24
C VAL A 129 -5.66 2.82 -0.24
N LEU A 130 -6.57 2.00 -0.78
CA LEU A 130 -6.50 1.69 -2.21
C LEU A 130 -7.22 2.74 -3.06
N PRO A 131 -6.50 3.53 -3.88
CA PRO A 131 -7.16 4.38 -4.85
C PRO A 131 -7.93 3.53 -5.86
N ASP A 132 -8.96 4.11 -6.47
CA ASP A 132 -9.67 3.44 -7.56
C ASP A 132 -8.76 3.36 -8.79
N LEU A 133 -8.27 2.15 -9.07
CA LEU A 133 -7.38 1.86 -10.19
C LEU A 133 -8.15 1.38 -11.43
N GLN A 134 -9.47 1.16 -11.32
CA GLN A 134 -10.28 0.67 -12.43
C GLN A 134 -10.17 1.56 -13.67
N PRO A 135 -10.22 2.90 -13.58
CA PRO A 135 -10.07 3.77 -14.76
C PRO A 135 -8.72 3.61 -15.48
N LEU A 136 -7.64 3.37 -14.73
CA LEU A 136 -6.32 3.09 -15.30
C LEU A 136 -6.33 1.76 -16.05
N LEU A 137 -6.86 0.70 -15.42
CA LEU A 137 -6.89 -0.64 -16.00
C LEU A 137 -7.68 -0.67 -17.31
N GLU A 138 -8.78 0.09 -17.38
CA GLU A 138 -9.60 0.24 -18.59
C GLU A 138 -8.87 1.06 -19.67
N ALA A 139 -8.26 2.19 -19.31
CA ALA A 139 -7.56 3.04 -20.27
C ALA A 139 -6.30 2.37 -20.85
N CYS A 140 -5.67 1.49 -20.07
CA CYS A 140 -4.51 0.71 -20.46
C CYS A 140 -4.87 -0.67 -21.04
N ASP A 141 -6.14 -0.90 -21.39
CA ASP A 141 -6.51 -2.10 -22.12
C ASP A 141 -6.07 -2.01 -23.60
N PRO A 142 -5.15 -2.86 -24.07
CA PRO A 142 -4.71 -2.86 -25.47
C PRO A 142 -5.83 -3.22 -26.46
N SER A 143 -6.93 -3.87 -26.04
CA SER A 143 -8.10 -4.03 -26.93
C SER A 143 -8.91 -2.75 -27.10
N ALA A 144 -8.86 -1.84 -26.13
CA ALA A 144 -9.64 -0.60 -26.13
C ALA A 144 -8.92 0.57 -26.81
N THR A 145 -7.59 0.52 -26.95
CA THR A 145 -6.81 1.59 -27.59
C THR A 145 -5.65 1.09 -28.44
N ARG A 146 -5.47 1.69 -29.62
CA ARG A 146 -4.30 1.48 -30.50
C ARG A 146 -3.39 2.71 -30.59
N ASP A 147 -3.66 3.75 -29.79
CA ASP A 147 -2.83 4.95 -29.77
C ASP A 147 -1.44 4.63 -29.19
N PRO A 148 -0.35 4.76 -29.98
CA PRO A 148 0.99 4.45 -29.53
C PRO A 148 1.45 5.35 -28.37
N VAL A 149 0.97 6.59 -28.28
CA VAL A 149 1.31 7.50 -27.18
C VAL A 149 0.70 6.98 -25.87
N ARG A 150 -0.60 6.69 -25.87
CA ARG A 150 -1.28 6.09 -24.72
C ARG A 150 -0.66 4.76 -24.29
N LEU A 151 -0.30 3.89 -25.24
CA LEU A 151 0.39 2.64 -24.93
C LEU A 151 1.76 2.88 -24.28
N GLY A 152 2.50 3.90 -24.72
CA GLY A 152 3.75 4.34 -24.10
C GLY A 152 3.54 4.78 -22.65
N ASP A 153 2.55 5.63 -22.40
CA ASP A 153 2.22 6.14 -21.06
C ASP A 153 1.80 5.00 -20.12
N CYS A 154 0.95 4.09 -20.60
CA CYS A 154 0.54 2.91 -19.84
C CYS A 154 1.70 1.97 -19.51
N ARG A 155 2.65 1.77 -20.43
CA ARG A 155 3.86 0.98 -20.15
C ARG A 155 4.75 1.66 -19.11
N HIS A 156 4.86 2.99 -19.16
CA HIS A 156 5.60 3.74 -18.16
C HIS A 156 4.98 3.59 -16.77
N VAL A 157 3.67 3.79 -16.62
CA VAL A 157 2.94 3.57 -15.37
C VAL A 157 3.12 2.14 -14.85
N ALA A 158 2.99 1.14 -15.74
CA ALA A 158 3.17 -0.26 -15.38
C ALA A 158 4.58 -0.54 -14.83
N ALA A 159 5.62 0.07 -15.42
CA ALA A 159 7.00 -0.06 -14.94
C ALA A 159 7.22 0.59 -13.57
N VAL A 160 6.71 1.82 -13.37
CA VAL A 160 6.80 2.51 -12.08
C VAL A 160 6.15 1.67 -10.97
N LEU A 161 4.94 1.17 -11.21
CA LEU A 161 4.23 0.29 -10.26
C LEU A 161 5.00 -1.01 -9.98
N ALA A 162 5.49 -1.69 -11.02
CA ALA A 162 6.14 -3.00 -10.90
C ALA A 162 7.51 -2.94 -10.19
N GLU A 163 8.24 -1.83 -10.32
CA GLU A 163 9.64 -1.71 -9.90
C GLU A 163 9.84 -0.78 -8.72
N ARG A 164 8.97 0.22 -8.57
CA ARG A 164 9.16 1.37 -7.68
C ARG A 164 7.96 1.60 -6.78
N SER A 165 7.20 0.55 -6.49
CA SER A 165 6.17 0.58 -5.45
C SER A 165 6.69 0.12 -4.08
N ASP A 166 6.25 0.83 -3.04
CA ASP A 166 6.45 0.50 -1.63
C ASP A 166 5.54 -0.63 -1.10
N THR A 167 4.52 -1.02 -1.86
CA THR A 167 3.58 -2.09 -1.51
C THR A 167 3.69 -3.27 -2.47
N MET A 168 3.44 -4.48 -1.95
CA MET A 168 3.33 -5.70 -2.75
C MET A 168 2.18 -5.61 -3.74
N LEU A 169 1.06 -4.99 -3.34
CA LEU A 169 -0.09 -4.80 -4.20
C LEU A 169 0.23 -3.90 -5.40
N GLY A 170 0.87 -2.74 -5.19
CA GLY A 170 1.26 -1.86 -6.29
C GLY A 170 2.15 -2.59 -7.31
N ARG A 171 3.08 -3.42 -6.82
CA ARG A 171 3.92 -4.27 -7.69
C ARG A 171 3.12 -5.29 -8.48
N LEU A 172 2.18 -6.00 -7.83
CA LEU A 172 1.32 -6.97 -8.51
C LEU A 172 0.50 -6.32 -9.63
N ILE A 173 -0.04 -5.13 -9.39
CA ILE A 173 -0.81 -4.38 -10.40
C ILE A 173 0.08 -3.97 -11.56
N GLY A 174 1.26 -3.41 -11.29
CA GLY A 174 2.23 -3.04 -12.32
C GLY A 174 2.64 -4.23 -13.20
N LEU A 175 2.92 -5.38 -12.59
CA LEU A 175 3.26 -6.59 -13.32
C LEU A 175 2.10 -7.15 -14.15
N GLY A 176 0.87 -7.07 -13.64
CA GLY A 176 -0.33 -7.43 -14.39
C GLY A 176 -0.51 -6.56 -15.63
N LEU A 177 -0.30 -5.24 -15.50
CA LEU A 177 -0.29 -4.32 -16.63
C LEU A 177 0.85 -4.62 -17.61
N GLN A 178 2.07 -4.88 -17.14
CA GLN A 178 3.20 -5.26 -18.00
C GLN A 178 2.88 -6.51 -18.82
N ALA A 179 2.33 -7.56 -18.19
CA ALA A 179 1.93 -8.78 -18.89
C ALA A 179 0.83 -8.52 -19.93
N ARG A 180 -0.12 -7.63 -19.65
CA ARG A 180 -1.20 -7.25 -20.60
C ARG A 180 -0.65 -6.46 -21.79
N LEU A 181 0.28 -5.54 -21.55
CA LEU A 181 0.85 -4.59 -22.53
C LEU A 181 2.09 -5.11 -23.28
N ALA A 182 2.55 -6.33 -22.94
CA ALA A 182 3.70 -6.99 -23.53
C ALA A 182 3.60 -7.04 -25.06
N ALA A 183 4.64 -6.57 -25.75
CA ALA A 183 4.75 -6.60 -27.20
C ALA A 183 5.18 -7.99 -27.71
N THR A 184 5.87 -8.77 -26.87
CA THR A 184 6.38 -10.11 -27.20
C THR A 184 5.95 -11.16 -26.17
N PRO A 185 5.91 -12.45 -26.55
CA PRO A 185 5.68 -13.54 -25.59
C PRO A 185 6.71 -13.55 -24.45
N SER A 186 7.98 -13.30 -24.75
CA SER A 186 9.04 -13.28 -23.74
C SER A 186 8.88 -12.16 -22.70
N GLU A 187 8.38 -10.98 -23.10
CA GLU A 187 8.05 -9.91 -22.14
C GLU A 187 6.90 -10.33 -21.21
N ARG A 188 5.90 -11.01 -21.76
CA ARG A 188 4.76 -11.52 -20.99
C ARG A 188 5.21 -12.58 -19.99
N ASP A 189 6.03 -13.53 -20.43
CA ASP A 189 6.57 -14.60 -19.59
C ASP A 189 7.44 -14.04 -18.47
N ALA A 190 8.27 -13.03 -18.75
CA ALA A 190 9.07 -12.35 -17.75
C ALA A 190 8.22 -11.64 -16.67
N ALA A 191 7.13 -10.97 -17.07
CA ALA A 191 6.19 -10.38 -16.12
C ALA A 191 5.48 -11.44 -15.28
N GLN A 192 5.04 -12.55 -15.89
CA GLN A 192 4.39 -13.66 -15.20
C GLN A 192 5.31 -14.35 -14.20
N GLU A 193 6.60 -14.50 -14.51
CA GLU A 193 7.59 -15.07 -13.59
C GLU A 193 7.81 -14.19 -12.35
N ARG A 194 7.80 -12.85 -12.53
CA ARG A 194 7.83 -11.90 -11.42
C ARG A 194 6.56 -11.98 -10.57
N VAL A 195 5.38 -12.13 -11.19
CA VAL A 195 4.10 -12.36 -10.48
C VAL A 195 4.17 -13.66 -9.67
N ARG A 196 4.67 -14.74 -10.26
CA ARG A 196 4.90 -16.03 -9.59
C ARG A 196 5.77 -15.86 -8.34
N THR A 197 6.84 -15.08 -8.46
CA THR A 197 7.73 -14.78 -7.33
C THR A 197 7.00 -14.03 -6.21
N LEU A 198 6.22 -13.00 -6.51
CA LEU A 198 5.46 -12.27 -5.49
C LEU A 198 4.41 -13.14 -4.80
N HIS A 199 3.70 -13.99 -5.54
CA HIS A 199 2.73 -14.92 -4.93
C HIS A 199 3.42 -15.92 -3.99
N TRP A 200 4.58 -16.43 -4.37
CA TRP A 200 5.38 -17.30 -3.51
C TRP A 200 5.79 -16.61 -2.23
N GLN A 201 6.36 -15.40 -2.34
CA GLN A 201 6.78 -14.62 -1.19
C GLN A 201 5.63 -14.32 -0.24
N ASN A 202 4.47 -13.94 -0.76
CA ASN A 202 3.29 -13.66 0.06
C ASN A 202 2.75 -14.92 0.75
N LEU A 203 2.68 -16.05 0.04
CA LEU A 203 2.25 -17.33 0.61
C LEU A 203 3.18 -17.78 1.74
N GLU A 204 4.48 -17.77 1.49
CA GLU A 204 5.47 -18.20 2.47
C GLU A 204 5.59 -17.22 3.63
N TRP A 205 5.39 -15.92 3.41
CA TRP A 205 5.33 -14.95 4.50
C TRP A 205 4.15 -15.22 5.43
N GLY A 206 2.97 -15.53 4.87
CA GLY A 206 1.82 -15.96 5.66
C GLY A 206 2.11 -17.22 6.49
N ARG A 207 2.76 -18.22 5.89
CA ARG A 207 3.16 -19.46 6.59
C ARG A 207 4.21 -19.22 7.68
N ALA A 208 5.23 -18.43 7.38
CA ALA A 208 6.30 -18.09 8.31
C ALA A 208 5.75 -17.31 9.50
N SER A 209 4.86 -16.35 9.26
CA SER A 209 4.22 -15.57 10.32
C SER A 209 3.33 -16.44 11.21
N ALA A 210 2.50 -17.30 10.63
CA ALA A 210 1.64 -18.24 11.37
C ALA A 210 2.43 -19.29 12.19
N ALA A 211 3.70 -19.55 11.85
CA ALA A 211 4.56 -20.44 12.64
C ALA A 211 5.16 -19.75 13.87
N LEU A 212 5.08 -18.43 13.97
CA LEU A 212 5.58 -17.66 15.11
C LEU A 212 4.47 -17.47 16.17
N PRO A 213 4.83 -17.23 17.45
CA PRO A 213 3.85 -16.89 18.47
C PRO A 213 2.99 -15.69 18.08
N ARG A 214 1.67 -15.80 18.29
CA ARG A 214 0.68 -14.74 17.97
C ARG A 214 0.82 -14.26 16.53
N ASP A 215 0.92 -15.22 15.61
CA ASP A 215 1.00 -15.01 14.16
C ASP A 215 2.09 -14.01 13.73
N GLY A 216 3.20 -13.96 14.48
CA GLY A 216 4.34 -13.10 14.16
C GLY A 216 4.18 -11.64 14.56
N ALA A 217 3.17 -11.28 15.37
CA ALA A 217 2.93 -9.89 15.81
C ALA A 217 4.18 -9.23 16.42
N GLY A 218 4.91 -9.95 17.27
CA GLY A 218 6.16 -9.46 17.85
C GLY A 218 7.27 -9.22 16.81
N GLN A 219 7.36 -10.03 15.76
CA GLN A 219 8.28 -9.79 14.65
C GLN A 219 7.87 -8.54 13.86
N PHE A 220 6.58 -8.37 13.60
CA PHE A 220 6.07 -7.18 12.90
C PHE A 220 6.41 -5.89 13.64
N VAL A 221 6.23 -5.85 14.98
CA VAL A 221 6.64 -4.70 15.81
C VAL A 221 8.14 -4.41 15.68
N ARG A 222 9.00 -5.45 15.70
CA ARG A 222 10.44 -5.27 15.50
C ARG A 222 10.77 -4.68 14.13
N PHE A 223 10.10 -5.12 13.07
CA PHE A 223 10.31 -4.59 11.72
C PHE A 223 9.81 -3.15 11.56
N LEU A 224 8.70 -2.78 12.20
CA LEU A 224 8.25 -1.39 12.22
C LEU A 224 9.28 -0.48 12.92
N ALA A 225 9.98 -0.98 13.95
CA ALA A 225 11.02 -0.24 14.65
C ALA A 225 12.37 -0.18 13.90
N ASP A 226 12.57 -0.99 12.86
CA ASP A 226 13.80 -1.01 12.06
C ASP A 226 13.75 0.07 10.96
N PRO A 227 14.59 1.12 11.02
CA PRO A 227 14.59 2.20 10.04
C PRO A 227 15.16 1.79 8.67
N SER A 228 15.79 0.61 8.57
CA SER A 228 16.29 0.07 7.30
C SER A 228 15.18 -0.54 6.44
N ILE A 229 14.06 -0.93 7.04
CA ILE A 229 12.88 -1.47 6.36
C ILE A 229 11.96 -0.31 6.01
N ARG A 230 11.89 0.07 4.74
CA ARG A 230 11.10 1.24 4.29
C ARG A 230 9.84 0.84 3.52
N THR A 231 9.82 -0.35 2.94
CA THR A 231 8.70 -0.84 2.13
C THR A 231 8.14 -2.16 2.65
N GLU A 232 6.89 -2.45 2.30
CA GLU A 232 6.27 -3.75 2.59
C GLU A 232 7.08 -4.89 1.97
N VAL A 233 7.63 -4.67 0.77
CA VAL A 233 8.45 -5.64 0.06
C VAL A 233 9.71 -5.98 0.86
N GLN A 234 10.41 -4.98 1.41
CA GLN A 234 11.58 -5.19 2.26
C GLN A 234 11.21 -5.91 3.56
N LEU A 235 10.04 -5.62 4.11
CA LEU A 235 9.52 -6.29 5.30
C LEU A 235 9.30 -7.78 5.03
N VAL A 236 8.62 -8.11 3.93
CA VAL A 236 8.36 -9.50 3.50
C VAL A 236 9.68 -10.22 3.22
N GLU A 237 10.59 -9.61 2.46
CA GLU A 237 11.90 -10.20 2.16
C GLU A 237 12.70 -10.47 3.43
N ARG A 238 12.70 -9.54 4.39
CA ARG A 238 13.37 -9.74 5.68
C ARG A 238 12.70 -10.86 6.48
N ALA A 239 11.38 -10.92 6.52
CA ALA A 239 10.64 -11.98 7.23
C ALA A 239 11.00 -13.38 6.69
N LEU A 240 11.07 -13.53 5.37
CA LEU A 240 11.43 -14.79 4.71
C LEU A 240 12.90 -15.15 4.98
N GLN A 241 13.81 -14.17 4.93
CA GLN A 241 15.22 -14.39 5.28
C GLN A 241 15.40 -14.85 6.73
N ASP A 242 14.71 -14.21 7.68
CA ASP A 242 14.72 -14.61 9.10
C ASP A 242 14.21 -16.05 9.29
N ALA A 243 13.25 -16.48 8.46
CA ALA A 243 12.69 -17.82 8.46
C ALA A 243 13.51 -18.86 7.65
N GLY A 244 14.60 -18.45 7.01
CA GLY A 244 15.41 -19.32 6.14
C GLY A 244 14.71 -19.76 4.85
N VAL A 245 13.68 -19.02 4.42
CA VAL A 245 12.92 -19.30 3.20
C VAL A 245 13.56 -18.57 2.00
N ALA A 246 13.72 -19.28 0.89
CA ALA A 246 14.23 -18.70 -0.35
C ALA A 246 13.24 -17.67 -0.92
N LEU A 247 13.75 -16.50 -1.34
CA LEU A 247 12.92 -15.45 -1.95
C LEU A 247 12.37 -15.83 -3.33
N ALA A 248 13.06 -16.73 -4.03
CA ALA A 248 12.63 -17.25 -5.32
C ALA A 248 11.83 -18.55 -5.13
N PRO A 249 10.70 -18.71 -5.85
CA PRO A 249 9.96 -19.96 -5.83
C PRO A 249 10.77 -21.11 -6.42
N PRO A 250 10.60 -22.35 -5.92
CA PRO A 250 11.24 -23.51 -6.51
C PRO A 250 10.77 -23.74 -7.95
N ALA A 251 11.59 -24.47 -8.72
CA ALA A 251 11.27 -24.81 -10.10
C ALA A 251 9.94 -25.58 -10.17
N GLY A 252 9.06 -25.17 -11.10
CA GLY A 252 7.74 -25.78 -11.28
C GLY A 252 6.68 -25.40 -10.24
N TRP A 253 7.02 -24.61 -9.21
CA TRP A 253 6.01 -24.11 -8.27
C TRP A 253 4.99 -23.22 -8.97
N GLN A 254 3.72 -23.41 -8.61
CA GLN A 254 2.58 -22.63 -9.07
C GLN A 254 1.76 -22.17 -7.85
N PRO A 255 1.15 -20.97 -7.90
CA PRO A 255 0.28 -20.52 -6.83
C PRO A 255 -0.92 -21.47 -6.66
N PRO A 256 -1.40 -21.69 -5.41
CA PRO A 256 -2.62 -22.44 -5.17
C PRO A 256 -3.81 -21.75 -5.86
N ARG A 257 -4.75 -22.57 -6.36
CA ARG A 257 -5.98 -22.09 -7.01
C ARG A 257 -7.01 -21.60 -5.99
#